data_AF-A0A1X0T343-F1
#
_entry.id   AF-A0A1X0T343-F1
#
_cell.length_a   1.000
_cell.length_b   1.000
_cell.length_c   1.000
_cell.angle_alpha   90.00
_cell.angle_beta   90.00
_cell.angle_gamma   90.00
#
_symmetry.space_group_name_H-M   'P 1'
#
loop_
_entity.id
_entity.type
_entity.pdbx_description
1 polymer ?
#
loop_
_entity_poly.entity_id
_entity_poly.type
_entity_poly.pdbx_seq_one_letter_code
_entity_poly.pdbx_strand_id
1 'polypeptide(L)' 'MLTFFAYAGPALAEIAGCFAFWAWLRLDKSPVWLVPGILSLTLFAYLLTLVESEVAGRTYAAYGGVYIVASISGYG' A
#
# COMPACT_ATOMS: atom_id res chain seq x y z
N MET A 1 8.35 12.72 -13.38
CA MET A 1 7.48 11.63 -13.88
C MET A 1 7.85 10.26 -13.30
N LEU A 2 9.14 9.90 -13.19
CA LEU A 2 9.56 8.65 -12.50
C LEU A 2 9.13 8.57 -11.02
N THR A 3 9.09 9.71 -10.34
CA THR A 3 8.77 9.81 -8.90
C THR A 3 7.34 9.38 -8.56
N PHE A 4 6.38 9.57 -9.46
CA PHE A 4 4.98 9.20 -9.20
C PHE A 4 4.81 7.67 -9.14
N PHE A 5 5.51 6.94 -10.02
CA PHE A 5 5.53 5.47 -9.99
C PHE A 5 6.30 4.91 -8.80
N ALA A 6 7.38 5.59 -8.39
CA ALA A 6 8.14 5.23 -7.19
C ALA A 6 7.31 5.35 -5.89
N TYR A 7 6.28 6.20 -5.88
CA TYR A 7 5.39 6.36 -4.71
C TYR A 7 4.05 5.62 -4.83
N ALA A 8 3.47 5.53 -6.04
CA ALA A 8 2.23 4.80 -6.26
C ALA A 8 2.42 3.28 -6.12
N GLY A 9 3.57 2.74 -6.52
CA GLY A 9 3.87 1.32 -6.43
C GLY A 9 3.80 0.76 -5.00
N PRO A 10 4.56 1.32 -4.04
CA PRO A 10 4.49 0.90 -2.63
C PRO A 10 3.07 1.00 -2.05
N ALA A 11 2.39 2.13 -2.26
CA ALA A 11 1.05 2.34 -1.70
C ALA A 11 0.02 1.31 -2.20
N LEU A 12 0.06 0.99 -3.50
CA LEU A 12 -0.82 -0.04 -4.07
C LEU A 12 -0.51 -1.43 -3.53
N ALA A 13 0.78 -1.75 -3.36
CA ALA A 13 1.22 -3.01 -2.79
C ALA A 13 0.80 -3.17 -1.32
N GLU A 14 0.87 -2.10 -0.53
CA GLU A 14 0.41 -2.08 0.86
C GLU A 14 -1.12 -2.29 0.96
N ILE A 15 -1.90 -1.53 0.18
CA ILE A 15 -3.36 -1.63 0.17
C ILE A 15 -3.79 -3.03 -0.27
N ALA A 16 -3.20 -3.58 -1.33
CA ALA A 16 -3.50 -4.92 -1.81
C ALA A 16 -3.16 -6.00 -0.77
N GLY A 17 -2.01 -5.86 -0.11
CA GLY A 17 -1.57 -6.76 0.97
C GLY A 17 -2.55 -6.78 2.14
N CYS A 18 -2.88 -5.61 2.68
CA CYS A 18 -3.83 -5.46 3.79
C CYS A 18 -5.24 -5.91 3.41
N PHE A 19 -5.69 -5.61 2.19
CA PHE A 19 -7.01 -6.04 1.71
C PHE A 19 -7.12 -7.56 1.61
N ALA A 20 -6.05 -8.26 1.21
CA ALA A 20 -6.05 -9.72 1.12
C ALA A 20 -6.20 -10.38 2.51
N PHE A 21 -5.56 -9.84 3.54
CA PHE A 21 -5.76 -10.28 4.94
C PHE A 21 -7.18 -9.99 5.43
N TRP A 22 -7.72 -8.81 5.13
CA TRP A 22 -9.10 -8.46 5.47
C TRP A 22 -10.10 -9.39 4.77
N ALA A 23 -9.88 -9.70 3.49
CA ALA A 23 -10.73 -10.62 2.74
C ALA A 23 -10.67 -12.04 3.30
N TRP A 24 -9.49 -12.51 3.73
CA TRP A 24 -9.38 -13.78 4.43
C TRP A 24 -10.17 -13.79 5.75
N LEU A 25 -9.97 -12.79 6.61
CA LEU A 25 -10.57 -12.76 7.95
C LEU A 25 -12.06 -12.39 7.99
N ARG A 26 -12.55 -11.54 7.08
CA ARG A 26 -13.93 -11.01 7.11
C ARG A 26 -14.86 -11.58 6.04
N LEU A 27 -14.34 -12.09 4.93
CA LEU A 27 -15.17 -12.63 3.84
C LEU A 27 -15.19 -14.17 3.80
N ASP A 28 -14.67 -14.85 4.84
CA ASP A 28 -14.55 -16.31 4.92
C ASP A 28 -13.87 -16.91 3.66
N LYS A 29 -13.01 -16.09 3.02
CA LYS A 29 -12.27 -16.49 1.82
C LYS A 29 -11.22 -17.51 2.24
N SER A 30 -10.88 -18.43 1.32
CA SER A 30 -9.85 -19.43 1.58
C SER A 30 -8.52 -18.79 2.03
N PRO A 31 -7.76 -19.42 2.94
CA PRO A 31 -6.41 -19.00 3.34
C PRO A 31 -5.44 -18.79 2.17
N VAL A 32 -5.75 -19.33 0.99
CA VAL A 32 -5.02 -19.06 -0.26
C VAL A 32 -4.90 -17.55 -0.57
N TRP A 33 -5.82 -16.72 -0.08
CA TRP A 33 -5.73 -15.25 -0.19
C TRP A 33 -4.54 -14.64 0.56
N LEU A 34 -3.95 -15.35 1.53
CA LEU A 34 -2.73 -14.89 2.20
C LEU A 34 -1.51 -14.90 1.27
N VAL A 35 -1.48 -15.77 0.27
CA VAL A 35 -0.35 -15.86 -0.68
C VAL A 35 -0.14 -14.55 -1.44
N PRO A 36 -1.15 -14.01 -2.18
CA PRO A 36 -1.00 -12.71 -2.81
C PRO A 36 -0.83 -11.58 -1.78
N GLY A 37 -1.44 -11.69 -0.59
CA GLY A 37 -1.29 -10.69 0.46
C GLY A 37 0.15 -10.52 0.96
N ILE A 38 0.81 -11.63 1.29
CA ILE A 38 2.21 -11.67 1.74
C ILE A 38 3.16 -11.24 0.61
N LEU A 39 2.89 -11.66 -0.63
CA LEU A 39 3.67 -11.22 -1.80
C LEU A 39 3.60 -9.70 -2.00
N SER A 40 2.40 -9.13 -1.90
CA SER A 40 2.20 -7.68 -1.99
C SER A 40 2.90 -6.91 -0.87
N LEU A 41 2.85 -7.40 0.38
CA LEU A 41 3.57 -6.77 1.49
C LEU A 41 5.09 -6.89 1.35
N THR A 42 5.58 -8.02 0.82
CA THR A 42 7.01 -8.21 0.53
C THR A 42 7.47 -7.25 -0.58
N LEU A 43 6.66 -7.10 -1.63
CA LEU A 43 6.90 -6.16 -2.71
C LEU A 43 6.89 -4.71 -2.21
N PHE A 44 5.96 -4.37 -1.32
CA PHE A 44 5.94 -3.07 -0.65
C PHE A 44 7.24 -2.79 0.12
N ALA A 45 7.67 -3.73 0.97
CA ALA A 45 8.91 -3.61 1.73
C ALA A 45 10.13 -3.46 0.81
N TYR A 46 10.19 -4.23 -0.27
CA TYR A 46 11.24 -4.13 -1.28
C TYR A 46 11.24 -2.75 -1.98
N LEU A 47 10.08 -2.27 -2.43
CA LEU A 47 9.96 -0.97 -3.08
C LEU A 47 10.31 0.19 -2.13
N LEU A 48 10.03 0.05 -0.84
CA LEU A 48 10.48 1.00 0.20
C LEU A 48 12.01 1.12 0.27
N THR A 49 12.75 0.03 0.07
CA THR A 49 14.23 0.07 0.06
C THR A 49 14.81 0.84 -1.13
N LEU A 50 14.03 1.00 -2.20
CA LEU A 50 14.44 1.69 -3.42
C LEU A 50 14.12 3.20 -3.40
N VAL A 51 13.41 3.69 -2.37
CA VAL A 51 13.12 5.12 -2.21
C VAL A 51 14.26 5.80 -1.47
N GLU A 52 15.03 6.65 -2.15
CA GLU A 52 16.12 7.45 -1.55
C GLU A 52 15.60 8.51 -0.57
N SER A 53 16.24 8.57 0.61
CA SER A 53 15.76 9.21 1.85
C SER A 53 15.96 10.74 1.95
N GLU A 54 16.25 11.46 0.86
CA GLU A 54 16.63 12.88 0.93
C GLU A 54 15.43 13.86 0.92
N VAL A 55 14.21 13.37 0.71
CA VAL A 55 12.93 14.14 0.79
C VAL A 55 11.90 13.45 1.71
N ALA A 56 12.33 12.44 2.46
CA ALA A 56 11.47 11.47 3.17
C ALA A 56 10.37 12.11 4.03
N GLY A 57 10.66 13.18 4.77
CA GLY A 57 9.67 13.84 5.63
C GLY A 57 8.50 14.51 4.89
N ARG A 58 8.74 15.10 3.71
CA ARG A 58 7.68 15.72 2.89
C ARG A 58 6.88 14.67 2.12
N THR A 59 7.54 13.59 1.71
CA THR A 59 6.89 12.45 1.06
C THR A 59 6.00 11.68 2.04
N TYR A 60 6.42 11.45 3.29
CA TYR A 60 5.56 10.86 4.32
C TYR A 60 4.32 11.73 4.63
N ALA A 61 4.48 13.05 4.67
CA ALA A 61 3.35 13.97 4.82
C ALA A 61 2.37 13.89 3.63
N ALA A 62 2.88 13.73 2.40
CA ALA A 62 2.05 13.51 1.22
C ALA A 62 1.32 12.16 1.24
N TYR A 63 1.96 11.07 1.70
CA TYR A 63 1.31 9.77 1.88
C TYR A 63 0.15 9.83 2.89
N GLY A 64 0.32 10.55 4.00
CA GLY A 64 -0.76 10.80 4.95
C GLY A 64 -1.95 11.52 4.29
N GLY A 65 -1.68 12.49 3.42
CA GLY A 65 -2.72 13.18 2.65
C GLY A 65 -3.49 12.27 1.68
N VAL A 66 -2.80 11.35 1.00
CA VAL A 66 -3.44 10.35 0.11
C VAL A 66 -4.35 9.42 0.91
N TYR A 67 -3.93 9.01 2.10
CA TYR A 67 -4.76 8.18 2.99
C TYR A 67 -6.04 8.89 3.44
N ILE A 68 -5.94 10.19 3.73
CA ILE A 68 -7.09 11.03 4.09
C ILE A 68 -8.05 11.17 2.91
N VAL A 69 -7.55 11.49 1.71
CA VAL A 69 -8.40 11.63 0.52
C VAL A 69 -9.08 10.30 0.20
N ALA A 70 -8.34 9.19 0.17
CA ALA A 70 -8.91 7.87 -0.07
C ALA A 70 -9.97 7.48 0.98
N SER A 71 -9.76 7.84 2.25
CA SER A 71 -10.73 7.58 3.32
C SER A 71 -12.00 8.43 3.17
N ILE A 72 -11.89 9.69 2.74
CA ILE A 72 -13.03 10.59 2.54
C ILE A 72 -13.80 10.23 1.26
N SER A 73 -13.09 9.86 0.19
CA SER A 73 -13.70 9.48 -1.09
C SER A 73 -14.47 8.16 -1.03
N GLY A 74 -14.28 7.34 0.01
CA GLY A 74 -15.03 6.10 0.26
C GLY A 74 -16.39 6.30 0.96
N TYR A 75 -16.75 7.53 1.36
CA TYR A 75 -18.03 7.85 2.01
C TYR A 75 -19.08 8.48 1.05
N GLY A 76 -18.91 8.34 -0.27
CA GLY A 76 -19.84 8.83 -1.30
C GLY A 76 -20.75 7.76 -1.87
#